data_AF-A0A955WCT3-F1
#
_entry.id   AF-A0A955WCT3-F1
#
_cell.length_a   1.000
_cell.length_b   1.000
_cell.length_c   1.000
_cell.angle_alpha   90.00
_cell.angle_beta   90.00
_cell.angle_gamma   90.00
#
_symmetry.space_group_name_H-M   'P 1'
#
loop_
_entity.id
_entity.type
_entity.pdbx_description
1 polymer ?
#
loop_
_entity_poly.entity_id
_entity_poly.type
_entity_poly.pdbx_seq_one_letter_code
_entity_poly.pdbx_strand_id
1 'polypeptide(L)'
;MNEHPTNGTRVRFALRSGTDDGATYDVTVFAHEDAFELTATLDASTGKVQLGATAADAPEWLHAGVLPFAKQILSARRAAPTGQWPRRVLRWRAAAGSRPTE
;
A
#
# COMPACT_ATOMS: atom_id res chain seq x y z
N MET A 1 -17.63 5.76 11.10
CA MET A 1 -16.46 6.60 10.76
C MET A 1 -16.25 6.42 9.26
N ASN A 2 -16.46 7.46 8.44
CA ASN A 2 -16.48 7.32 6.98
C ASN A 2 -15.14 6.76 6.46
N GLU A 3 -15.19 5.56 5.88
CA GLU A 3 -14.00 4.88 5.34
C GLU A 3 -13.53 5.54 4.03
N HIS A 4 -14.46 6.17 3.30
CA HIS A 4 -14.19 6.82 2.02
C HIS A 4 -13.87 8.31 2.23
N PRO A 5 -12.69 8.77 1.78
CA PRO A 5 -12.31 10.17 1.92
C PRO A 5 -13.06 11.04 0.91
N THR A 6 -13.60 12.19 1.34
CA THR A 6 -14.21 13.20 0.44
C THR A 6 -13.21 13.81 -0.54
N ASN A 7 -11.90 13.75 -0.24
CA ASN A 7 -10.82 14.14 -1.15
C ASN A 7 -9.58 13.26 -0.90
N GLY A 8 -8.90 12.83 -1.97
CA GLY A 8 -7.68 12.02 -1.91
C GLY A 8 -7.92 10.51 -1.86
N THR A 9 -6.92 9.77 -1.41
CA THR A 9 -6.95 8.30 -1.35
C THR A 9 -6.41 7.81 -0.02
N ARG A 10 -7.07 6.81 0.57
CA ARG A 10 -6.62 6.16 1.79
C ARG A 10 -6.17 4.74 1.46
N VAL A 11 -4.94 4.41 1.83
CA VAL A 11 -4.36 3.08 1.57
C VAL A 11 -4.21 2.35 2.89
N ARG A 12 -4.83 1.18 2.98
CA ARG A 12 -4.75 0.28 4.14
C ARG A 12 -4.01 -0.97 3.74
N PHE A 13 -2.93 -1.28 4.44
CA PHE A 13 -2.23 -2.56 4.38
C PHE A 13 -2.64 -3.38 5.60
N ALA A 14 -3.15 -4.58 5.38
CA ALA A 14 -3.42 -5.58 6.41
C ALA A 14 -2.48 -6.76 6.19
N LEU A 15 -1.67 -7.10 7.19
CA LEU A 15 -0.73 -8.19 7.10
C LEU A 15 -1.51 -9.51 6.98
N ARG A 16 -1.33 -10.20 5.86
CA ARG A 16 -1.88 -11.54 5.63
C ARG A 16 -0.96 -12.60 6.21
N SER A 17 0.33 -12.50 5.90
CA SER A 17 1.37 -13.40 6.40
C SER A 17 2.71 -12.67 6.45
N GLY A 18 3.53 -12.96 7.45
CA GLY A 18 4.86 -12.38 7.61
C GLY A 18 5.84 -13.43 8.14
N THR A 19 7.01 -13.49 7.51
CA THR A 19 8.16 -14.34 7.84
C THR A 19 9.40 -13.47 7.98
N ASP A 20 10.55 -14.01 8.37
CA ASP A 20 11.75 -13.17 8.44
C ASP A 20 12.23 -12.69 7.05
N ASP A 21 12.03 -13.51 6.02
CA ASP A 21 12.44 -13.21 4.64
C ASP A 21 11.47 -12.29 3.87
N GLY A 22 10.23 -12.17 4.32
CA GLY A 22 9.23 -11.42 3.58
C GLY A 22 7.85 -11.37 4.21
N ALA A 23 6.98 -10.53 3.65
CA ALA A 23 5.59 -10.42 4.07
C ALA A 23 4.63 -10.16 2.92
N THR A 24 3.42 -10.69 3.06
CA THR A 24 2.30 -10.49 2.16
C THR A 24 1.22 -9.67 2.86
N TYR A 25 0.74 -8.65 2.17
CA TYR A 25 -0.26 -7.72 2.65
C TYR A 25 -1.47 -7.71 1.73
N ASP A 26 -2.65 -7.73 2.33
CA ASP A 26 -3.89 -7.33 1.71
C ASP A 26 -3.96 -5.80 1.72
N VAL A 27 -4.05 -5.19 0.56
CA VAL A 27 -4.05 -3.74 0.40
C VAL A 27 -5.41 -3.29 -0.12
N THR A 28 -6.07 -2.43 0.64
CA THR A 28 -7.31 -1.77 0.24
C THR A 28 -7.01 -0.29 0.00
N VAL A 29 -7.30 0.20 -1.21
CA VAL A 29 -7.22 1.61 -1.58
C VAL A 29 -8.63 2.17 -1.64
N PHE A 30 -8.98 3.02 -0.70
CA PHE A 30 -10.25 3.74 -0.67
C PHE A 30 -10.11 5.06 -1.43
N ALA A 31 -10.76 5.15 -2.57
CA ALA A 31 -10.99 6.38 -3.32
C ALA A 31 -12.33 7.01 -2.91
N HIS A 32 -12.71 8.11 -3.58
CA HIS A 32 -13.90 8.89 -3.24
C HIS A 32 -15.19 8.05 -3.25
N GLU A 33 -15.36 7.22 -4.28
CA GLU A 33 -16.58 6.41 -4.47
C GLU A 33 -16.29 4.90 -4.49
N ASP A 34 -15.04 4.50 -4.73
CA ASP A 34 -14.66 3.11 -4.92
C ASP A 34 -13.58 2.65 -3.94
N ALA A 35 -13.55 1.34 -3.70
CA ALA A 35 -12.46 0.67 -3.02
C ALA A 35 -11.82 -0.37 -3.95
N PHE A 36 -10.50 -0.34 -4.04
CA PHE A 36 -9.73 -1.28 -4.84
C PHE A 36 -8.92 -2.18 -3.93
N GLU A 37 -8.96 -3.49 -4.20
CA GLU A 37 -8.19 -4.48 -3.48
C GLU A 37 -7.03 -4.98 -4.34
N LEU A 38 -5.88 -5.12 -3.71
CA LEU A 38 -4.65 -5.64 -4.31
C LEU A 38 -3.80 -6.32 -3.24
N THR A 39 -2.88 -7.18 -3.68
CA THR A 39 -1.93 -7.86 -2.79
C THR A 39 -0.55 -7.22 -2.96
N ALA A 40 0.12 -6.91 -1.85
CA ALA A 40 1.51 -6.46 -1.86
C ALA A 40 2.40 -7.51 -1.20
N THR A 41 3.36 -8.04 -1.96
CA THR A 41 4.39 -8.96 -1.47
C THR A 41 5.71 -8.21 -1.35
N LEU A 42 6.30 -8.28 -0.17
CA LEU A 42 7.54 -7.63 0.21
C LEU A 42 8.59 -8.69 0.48
N ASP A 43 9.73 -8.61 -0.21
CA ASP A 43 10.86 -9.50 -0.04
C ASP A 43 11.99 -8.71 0.64
N ALA A 44 12.29 -9.06 1.90
CA ALA A 44 13.32 -8.43 2.71
C ALA A 44 14.72 -8.74 2.21
N SER A 45 14.93 -9.95 1.70
CA SER A 45 16.20 -10.47 1.24
C SER A 45 16.65 -9.81 -0.06
N THR A 46 15.74 -9.63 -1.02
CA THR A 46 16.03 -8.97 -2.30
C THR A 46 15.72 -7.48 -2.31
N GLY A 47 14.96 -6.98 -1.33
CA GLY A 47 14.49 -5.60 -1.30
C GLY A 47 13.44 -5.30 -2.37
N LYS A 48 12.79 -6.32 -2.93
CA LYS A 48 11.78 -6.17 -4.00
C LYS A 48 10.37 -6.06 -3.41
N VAL A 49 9.55 -5.28 -4.11
CA VAL A 49 8.10 -5.18 -3.88
C VAL A 49 7.40 -5.66 -5.12
N GLN A 50 6.48 -6.60 -4.96
CA GLN A 50 5.58 -7.07 -6.01
C GLN A 50 4.15 -6.70 -5.65
N LEU A 51 3.45 -6.05 -6.57
CA LEU A 51 2.02 -5.76 -6.43
C LEU A 51 1.27 -6.71 -7.35
N GLY A 52 0.47 -7.59 -6.77
CA GLY A 52 -0.46 -8.45 -7.49
C GLY A 52 -1.84 -7.82 -7.46
N ALA A 53 -2.39 -7.47 -8.62
CA ALA A 53 -3.77 -7.04 -8.71
C ALA A 53 -4.69 -8.27 -8.60
N THR A 54 -5.69 -8.22 -7.72
CA THR A 54 -6.75 -9.24 -7.66
C THR A 54 -7.78 -9.08 -8.79
N ALA A 55 -7.83 -7.89 -9.42
CA ALA A 55 -8.59 -7.62 -10.63
C ALA A 55 -7.62 -7.40 -11.80
N ALA A 56 -7.86 -8.06 -12.94
CA ALA A 56 -7.01 -7.97 -14.14
C ALA A 56 -6.83 -6.54 -14.70
N ASP A 57 -7.65 -5.58 -14.24
CA ASP A 57 -7.72 -4.21 -14.72
C ASP A 57 -7.44 -3.15 -13.64
N ALA A 58 -6.68 -3.47 -12.58
CA ALA A 58 -6.35 -2.47 -11.56
C ALA A 58 -5.63 -1.26 -12.21
N PRO A 59 -6.17 -0.03 -12.08
CA PRO A 59 -5.58 1.15 -12.71
C PRO A 59 -4.12 1.40 -12.28
N GLU A 60 -3.25 1.77 -13.22
CA GLU A 60 -1.82 2.02 -12.94
C GLU A 60 -1.58 3.08 -11.85
N TRP A 61 -2.49 4.05 -11.72
CA TRP A 61 -2.40 5.08 -10.70
C TRP A 61 -2.48 4.51 -9.28
N LEU A 62 -3.14 3.36 -9.07
CA LEU A 62 -3.16 2.65 -7.78
C LEU A 62 -1.76 2.15 -7.43
N HIS A 63 -1.06 1.55 -8.40
CA HIS A 63 0.28 1.03 -8.19
C HIS A 63 1.24 2.18 -7.83
N ALA A 64 1.14 3.32 -8.52
CA ALA A 64 1.92 4.52 -8.21
C ALA A 64 1.64 5.06 -6.79
N GLY A 65 0.40 4.93 -6.30
CA GLY A 65 0.01 5.33 -4.95
C GLY A 65 0.50 4.38 -3.84
N VAL A 66 0.47 3.07 -4.09
CA VAL A 66 0.79 2.02 -3.10
C VAL A 66 2.29 1.77 -2.99
N LEU A 67 3.00 1.73 -4.11
CA LEU A 67 4.40 1.31 -4.18
C LEU A 67 5.34 2.10 -3.23
N PRO A 68 5.22 3.44 -3.07
CA PRO A 68 6.06 4.18 -2.14
C PRO A 68 5.88 3.73 -0.68
N PHE A 69 4.65 3.43 -0.27
CA PHE A 69 4.37 2.98 1.09
C PHE A 69 4.86 1.56 1.34
N ALA A 70 4.67 0.67 0.36
CA ALA A 70 5.20 -0.69 0.40
C ALA A 70 6.73 -0.69 0.55
N LYS A 71 7.42 0.18 -0.20
CA LYS A 71 8.88 0.40 -0.07
C LYS A 71 9.26 0.96 1.31
N GLN A 72 8.49 1.87 1.89
CA GLN A 72 8.76 2.38 3.24
C GLN A 72 8.66 1.28 4.30
N ILE A 73 7.64 0.42 4.23
CA ILE A 73 7.48 -0.72 5.14
C ILE A 73 8.69 -1.65 5.02
N LEU A 74 9.11 -1.94 3.79
CA LEU A 74 10.27 -2.79 3.50
C LEU A 74 11.58 -2.18 4.03
N SER A 75 11.82 -0.90 3.78
CA SER A 75 13.00 -0.20 4.29
C SER A 75 13.05 -0.21 5.82
N ALA A 76 11.91 0.01 6.48
CA ALA A 76 11.83 -0.07 7.94
C ALA A 76 12.12 -1.49 8.46
N ARG A 77 11.58 -2.52 7.81
CA ARG A 77 11.87 -3.93 8.14
C ARG A 77 13.35 -4.26 7.99
N ARG A 78 14.00 -3.78 6.93
CA ARG A 78 15.43 -4.02 6.65
C ARG A 78 16.34 -3.26 7.62
N ALA A 79 15.92 -2.07 8.07
CA ALA A 79 16.65 -1.30 9.08
C ALA A 79 16.55 -1.92 10.49
N ALA A 80 15.49 -2.67 10.78
CA ALA A 80 15.29 -3.40 12.03
C ALA A 80 15.01 -4.90 11.77
N PRO A 81 16.05 -5.72 11.50
CA PRO A 81 15.90 -7.11 11.06
C PRO A 81 15.23 -8.06 12.08
N THR A 82 15.20 -7.69 13.35
CA THR A 82 14.53 -8.43 14.42
C THR A 82 13.11 -7.91 14.71
N GLY A 83 12.67 -6.87 13.99
CA GLY A 83 11.35 -6.27 14.15
C GLY A 83 10.26 -7.08 13.47
N GLN A 84 9.09 -7.16 14.11
CA GLN A 84 7.90 -7.77 13.51
C GLN A 84 7.37 -6.92 12.36
N TRP A 85 6.83 -7.58 11.33
CA TRP A 85 6.10 -6.88 10.27
C TRP A 85 4.89 -6.15 10.86
N PRO A 86 4.65 -4.87 10.48
CA PRO A 86 3.52 -4.13 11.01
C PRO A 86 2.22 -4.80 10.57
N ARG A 87 1.35 -5.12 11.54
CA ARG A 87 0.10 -5.86 11.29
C ARG A 87 -0.92 -5.08 10.47
N ARG A 88 -1.04 -3.77 10.74
CA ARG A 88 -1.95 -2.86 10.02
C ARG A 88 -1.23 -1.54 9.80
N VAL A 89 -1.15 -1.11 8.55
CA VAL A 89 -0.60 0.19 8.19
C VAL A 89 -1.65 0.97 7.44
N LEU A 90 -1.96 2.15 7.94
CA LEU A 90 -2.91 3.06 7.31
C LEU A 90 -2.17 4.31 6.86
N ARG A 91 -2.34 4.68 5.59
CA ARG A 91 -1.70 5.85 5.01
C ARG A 91 -2.71 6.68 4.26
N TRP A 92 -2.59 7.99 4.43
CA TRP A 92 -3.37 8.98 3.72
C TRP A 92 -2.52 9.58 2.61
N ARG A 93 -3.08 9.63 1.40
CA ARG A 93 -2.61 10.45 0.29
C ARG A 93 -3.63 11.56 0.09
N ALA A 94 -3.18 12.81 0.21
CA ALA A 94 -3.92 13.90 -0.39
C ALA A 94 -4.04 13.63 -1.90
N ALA A 95 -5.16 14.02 -2.52
CA ALA A 95 -5.24 14.02 -3.97
C ALA A 95 -4.00 14.76 -4.49
N ALA A 96 -3.23 14.14 -5.38
CA ALA A 96 -2.24 14.90 -6.13
C ALA A 96 -3.04 15.99 -6.81
N GLY A 97 -2.85 17.23 -6.36
CA GLY A 97 -3.78 18.32 -6.63
C GLY A 97 -4.17 18.32 -8.10
N SER A 98 -5.46 18.47 -8.36
CA SER A 98 -5.88 19.20 -9.53
C SER A 98 -4.90 20.35 -9.69
N ARG A 99 -4.17 20.40 -10.82
CA ARG A 99 -3.44 21.61 -11.20
C ARG A 99 -4.38 22.79 -10.90
N PRO A 100 -3.96 23.83 -10.18
CA PRO A 100 -4.59 25.11 -10.40
C PRO A 100 -4.26 25.46 -11.85
N THR A 101 -5.20 25.23 -12.75
CA THR A 101 -5.27 26.00 -13.97
C THR A 101 -5.86 27.32 -13.54
N GLU A 102 -4.99 28.31 -13.33
CA GLU A 102 -5.15 29.73 -13.67
C GLU A 102 -3.90 30.51 -13.21
#